data_AF-A0A945SJ72-F1
#
_entry.id   AF-A0A945SJ72-F1
#
_cell.length_a   1.000
_cell.length_b   1.000
_cell.length_c   1.000
_cell.angle_alpha   90.00
_cell.angle_beta   90.00
_cell.angle_gamma   90.00
#
_symmetry.space_group_name_H-M   'P 1'
#
loop_
_entity.id
_entity.type
_entity.pdbx_description
1 polymer ?
#
loop_
_entity_poly.entity_id
_entity_poly.type
_entity_poly.pdbx_seq_one_letter_code
_entity_poly.pdbx_strand_id
1 'polypeptide(L)'
;EVYEMTGTPITTLQQQQKAEAMPEEQVSMVAISPQDRSVLHQRIEQRFEIMIDEGFIEEVEALKQRGDLNPEMPSMRSVGYRQVWEYLDGKLDREEMIYRATVATRQLAKRQLTWLRNWPTSVEWMEPSEPKSVDWIARKFSVSR
;
A
#
# COMPACT_ATOMS: atom_id res chain seq x y z
N GLU A 1 -10.60 -2.04 24.39
CA GLU A 1 -11.17 -3.01 23.43
C GLU A 1 -10.86 -4.48 23.74
N VAL A 2 -9.66 -5.02 23.43
CA VAL A 2 -9.38 -6.48 23.60
C VAL A 2 -9.58 -6.99 25.02
N TYR A 3 -8.99 -6.34 26.03
CA TYR A 3 -9.15 -6.74 27.43
C TYR A 3 -10.61 -6.59 27.90
N GLU A 4 -11.28 -5.52 27.46
CA GLU A 4 -12.69 -5.26 27.82
C GLU A 4 -13.63 -6.31 27.24
N MET A 5 -13.32 -6.86 26.07
CA MET A 5 -14.14 -7.91 25.42
C MET A 5 -13.78 -9.33 25.87
N THR A 6 -12.52 -9.60 26.23
CA THR A 6 -12.02 -10.97 26.46
C THR A 6 -11.62 -11.25 27.91
N GLY A 7 -11.55 -10.22 28.76
CA GLY A 7 -10.99 -10.30 30.12
C GLY A 7 -9.49 -10.59 30.15
N THR A 8 -8.82 -10.70 28.99
CA THR A 8 -7.44 -11.16 28.87
C THR A 8 -6.57 -10.10 28.20
N PRO A 9 -5.37 -9.80 28.72
CA PRO A 9 -4.45 -8.87 28.05
C PRO A 9 -4.05 -9.37 26.66
N ILE A 10 -3.96 -8.43 25.70
CA ILE A 10 -3.55 -8.73 24.31
C ILE A 10 -2.18 -9.44 24.24
N THR A 11 -1.27 -9.13 25.16
CA THR A 11 0.05 -9.74 25.24
C THR A 11 -0.01 -11.24 25.51
N THR A 12 -0.94 -11.68 26.35
CA THR A 12 -1.17 -13.11 26.64
C THR A 12 -1.68 -13.85 25.41
N LEU A 13 -2.60 -13.26 24.65
CA LEU A 13 -3.15 -13.86 23.43
C LEU A 13 -2.09 -13.96 22.31
N GLN A 14 -1.27 -12.93 22.14
CA GLN A 14 -0.20 -12.93 21.13
C GLN A 14 0.90 -13.96 21.40
N GLN A 15 1.14 -14.31 22.67
CA GLN A 15 2.08 -15.38 23.03
C GLN A 15 1.55 -16.76 22.63
N GLN A 16 0.23 -16.98 22.71
CA GLN A 16 -0.40 -18.26 22.33
C GLN A 16 -0.39 -18.47 20.81
N GLN A 17 -0.57 -17.41 20.01
CA GLN A 17 -0.65 -17.49 18.54
C GLN A 17 0.68 -17.80 17.83
N LYS A 18 1.83 -17.56 18.46
CA LYS A 18 3.14 -17.82 17.84
C LYS A 18 3.41 -19.29 17.50
N ALA A 19 2.63 -20.22 18.05
CA ALA A 19 2.83 -21.65 17.88
C ALA A 19 2.27 -22.23 16.56
N GLU A 20 1.43 -21.50 15.83
CA GLU A 20 0.68 -22.03 14.66
C GLU A 20 1.09 -21.41 13.31
N ALA A 21 2.21 -20.69 13.24
CA ALA A 21 2.66 -20.09 11.98
C ALA A 21 3.06 -21.17 10.95
N MET A 22 2.66 -20.97 9.69
CA MET A 22 3.13 -21.80 8.57
C MET A 22 4.67 -21.86 8.54
N PRO A 23 5.28 -23.02 8.23
CA PRO A 23 6.73 -23.10 8.08
C PRO A 23 7.21 -22.13 7.00
N GLU A 24 8.11 -21.23 7.38
CA GLU A 24 8.70 -20.20 6.50
C GLU A 24 9.35 -20.80 5.25
N GLU A 25 9.75 -22.07 5.31
CA GLU A 25 10.41 -22.86 4.27
C GLU A 25 9.52 -23.16 3.05
N GLN A 26 8.20 -22.95 3.15
CA GLN A 26 7.26 -23.23 2.04
C GLN A 26 6.88 -21.99 1.21
N VAL A 27 7.39 -20.80 1.56
CA VAL A 27 7.01 -19.55 0.90
C VAL A 27 8.22 -18.84 0.33
N SER A 28 8.19 -18.62 -0.98
CA SER A 28 9.17 -17.79 -1.67
C SER A 28 8.68 -16.35 -1.77
N MET A 29 9.43 -15.41 -1.21
CA MET A 29 9.07 -13.99 -1.18
C MET A 29 9.82 -13.20 -2.26
N VAL A 30 9.06 -12.45 -3.05
CA VAL A 30 9.60 -11.56 -4.09
C VAL A 30 9.06 -10.15 -3.88
N ALA A 31 9.95 -9.16 -3.92
CA ALA A 31 9.60 -7.73 -3.92
C ALA A 31 10.04 -7.08 -5.22
N ILE A 32 9.14 -6.29 -5.83
CA ILE A 32 9.41 -5.56 -7.07
C ILE A 32 9.42 -4.07 -6.76
N SER A 33 10.56 -3.41 -6.98
CA SER A 33 10.71 -1.97 -6.77
C SER A 33 11.88 -1.44 -7.60
N PRO A 34 11.77 -0.21 -8.14
CA PRO A 34 12.95 0.48 -8.66
C PRO A 34 14.03 0.57 -7.59
N GLN A 35 15.29 0.36 -7.98
CA GLN A 35 16.45 0.55 -7.11
C GLN A 35 16.63 2.04 -6.78
N ASP A 36 16.45 2.91 -7.76
CA ASP A 36 16.50 4.36 -7.56
C ASP A 36 15.16 4.89 -7.03
N ARG A 37 15.22 5.54 -5.87
CA ARG A 37 14.08 6.20 -5.22
C ARG A 37 13.54 7.36 -6.06
N SER A 38 14.39 8.03 -6.83
CA SER A 38 13.97 9.15 -7.68
C SER A 38 12.99 8.68 -8.75
N VAL A 39 13.27 7.54 -9.38
CA VAL A 39 12.41 6.90 -10.38
C VAL A 39 11.06 6.51 -9.77
N LEU A 40 11.05 5.95 -8.56
CA LEU A 40 9.80 5.63 -7.86
C LEU A 40 8.96 6.89 -7.59
N HIS A 41 9.59 7.98 -7.15
CA HIS A 41 8.91 9.24 -6.88
C HIS A 41 8.33 9.88 -8.14
N GLN A 42 9.05 9.81 -9.26
CA GLN A 42 8.60 10.30 -10.56
C GLN A 42 7.41 9.48 -11.06
N ARG A 43 7.49 8.14 -10.98
CA ARG A 43 6.37 7.26 -11.37
C ARG A 43 5.13 7.47 -10.53
N ILE A 44 5.28 7.74 -9.23
CA ILE A 44 4.15 8.05 -8.34
C ILE A 44 3.44 9.33 -8.78
N GLU A 45 4.20 10.37 -9.10
CA GLU A 45 3.68 11.67 -9.54
C GLU A 45 2.97 11.54 -10.90
N GLN A 46 3.65 10.97 -11.89
CA GLN A 46 3.08 10.71 -13.21
C GLN A 46 1.80 9.85 -13.13
N ARG A 47 1.78 8.82 -12.29
CA ARG A 47 0.60 7.98 -12.10
C ARG A 47 -0.57 8.77 -11.51
N PHE A 48 -0.30 9.66 -10.56
CA PHE A 48 -1.36 10.47 -9.96
C PHE A 48 -1.94 11.46 -10.97
N GLU A 49 -1.10 12.10 -11.79
CA GLU A 49 -1.56 12.95 -12.90
C GLU A 49 -2.45 12.17 -13.87
N ILE A 50 -2.01 10.97 -14.30
CA ILE A 50 -2.82 10.08 -15.16
C ILE A 50 -4.16 9.76 -14.51
N MET A 51 -4.20 9.44 -13.21
CA MET A 51 -5.46 9.17 -12.51
C MET A 51 -6.42 10.37 -12.57
N ILE A 52 -5.90 11.59 -12.39
CA ILE A 52 -6.72 12.81 -12.49
C ILE A 52 -7.27 12.96 -13.91
N ASP A 53 -6.43 12.76 -14.93
CA ASP A 53 -6.83 12.85 -16.34
C ASP A 53 -7.84 11.75 -16.74
N GLU A 54 -7.80 10.60 -16.07
CA GLU A 54 -8.72 9.47 -16.25
C GLU A 54 -10.04 9.60 -15.45
N GLY A 55 -10.26 10.73 -14.77
CA GLY A 55 -11.53 11.03 -14.11
C GLY A 55 -11.59 10.64 -12.63
N PHE A 56 -10.44 10.60 -11.94
CA PHE A 56 -10.40 10.25 -10.51
C PHE A 56 -11.15 11.24 -9.62
N ILE A 57 -11.23 12.53 -9.98
CA ILE A 57 -11.98 13.51 -9.19
C ILE A 57 -13.47 13.21 -9.24
N GLU A 58 -13.97 12.89 -10.43
CA GLU A 58 -15.36 12.54 -10.73
C GLU A 58 -15.76 11.25 -10.01
N GLU A 59 -14.86 10.26 -9.94
CA GLU A 59 -15.09 9.05 -9.15
C GLU A 59 -15.33 9.38 -7.67
N VAL A 60 -14.47 10.19 -7.05
CA VAL A 60 -14.60 10.55 -5.64
C VAL A 60 -15.82 11.45 -5.40
N GLU A 61 -16.13 12.33 -6.35
CA GLU A 61 -17.35 13.14 -6.30
C GLU A 61 -18.61 12.25 -6.30
N ALA A 62 -18.69 11.27 -7.20
CA ALA A 62 -19.80 10.33 -7.24
C ALA A 62 -19.94 9.55 -5.92
N LEU A 63 -18.81 9.13 -5.31
CA LEU A 63 -18.81 8.47 -4.01
C LEU A 63 -19.32 9.41 -2.90
N LYS A 64 -18.91 10.67 -2.90
CA LYS A 64 -19.37 11.67 -1.94
C LYS A 64 -20.87 11.94 -2.09
N GLN A 65 -21.37 12.02 -3.31
CA GLN A 65 -22.78 12.27 -3.62
C GLN A 65 -23.72 11.15 -3.15
N ARG A 66 -23.23 9.93 -2.94
CA ARG A 66 -24.04 8.84 -2.35
C ARG A 66 -24.59 9.19 -0.96
N GLY A 67 -23.89 10.03 -0.19
CA GLY A 67 -24.31 10.53 1.11
C GLY A 67 -24.16 9.54 2.28
N ASP A 68 -23.81 8.28 2.04
CA ASP A 68 -23.58 7.24 3.06
C ASP A 68 -22.11 7.13 3.51
N LEU A 69 -21.21 7.80 2.80
CA LEU A 69 -19.77 7.79 3.06
C LEU A 69 -19.32 9.04 3.83
N ASN A 70 -18.32 8.90 4.69
CA ASN A 70 -17.67 10.02 5.36
C ASN A 70 -16.14 9.89 5.37
N PRO A 71 -15.39 11.01 5.53
CA PRO A 71 -13.92 11.03 5.50
C PRO A 71 -13.22 10.15 6.54
N GLU A 72 -13.91 9.78 7.61
CA GLU A 72 -13.36 8.96 8.69
C GLU A 72 -13.45 7.46 8.41
N MET A 73 -14.15 7.05 7.35
CA MET A 73 -14.22 5.65 6.93
C MET A 73 -12.87 5.18 6.34
N PRO A 74 -12.45 3.92 6.57
CA PRO A 74 -11.20 3.39 6.04
C PRO A 74 -11.05 3.54 4.52
N SER A 75 -12.14 3.34 3.77
CA SER A 75 -12.15 3.53 2.32
C SER A 75 -11.79 4.96 1.93
N MET A 76 -12.38 5.96 2.59
CA MET A 76 -12.16 7.38 2.29
C MET A 76 -10.84 7.92 2.84
N ARG A 77 -10.25 7.25 3.83
CA ARG A 77 -8.88 7.55 4.30
C ARG A 77 -7.78 7.00 3.39
N SER A 78 -8.13 6.27 2.33
CA SER A 78 -7.17 5.82 1.32
C SER A 78 -6.42 7.01 0.70
N VAL A 79 -5.15 6.79 0.37
CA VAL A 79 -4.32 7.81 -0.28
C VAL A 79 -4.94 8.21 -1.62
N GLY A 80 -4.98 9.51 -1.92
CA GLY A 80 -5.71 10.06 -3.06
C GLY A 80 -7.12 10.48 -2.66
N TYR A 81 -7.96 9.53 -2.25
CA TYR A 81 -9.36 9.77 -1.90
C TYR A 81 -9.53 10.86 -0.85
N ARG A 82 -8.75 10.80 0.25
CA ARG A 82 -8.82 11.82 1.30
C ARG A 82 -8.52 13.22 0.76
N GLN A 83 -7.51 13.35 -0.09
CA GLN A 83 -7.08 14.64 -0.63
C GLN A 83 -8.10 15.19 -1.62
N VAL A 84 -8.63 14.35 -2.51
CA VAL A 84 -9.70 14.74 -3.43
C VAL A 84 -10.96 15.12 -2.66
N TRP A 85 -11.29 14.41 -1.58
CA TRP A 85 -12.43 14.76 -0.73
C TRP A 85 -12.26 16.13 -0.06
N GLU A 86 -11.06 16.44 0.45
CA GLU A 86 -10.74 17.76 1.02
C GLU A 86 -10.79 18.87 -0.05
N TYR A 87 -10.37 18.58 -1.29
CA TYR A 87 -10.54 19.47 -2.44
C TYR A 87 -12.03 19.73 -2.77
N LEU A 88 -12.86 18.68 -2.82
CA LEU A 88 -14.30 18.79 -3.04
C LEU A 88 -15.04 19.52 -1.90
N ASP A 89 -14.48 19.53 -0.69
CA ASP A 89 -14.94 20.36 0.44
C ASP A 89 -14.47 21.83 0.36
N GLY A 90 -13.67 22.19 -0.65
CA GLY A 90 -13.09 23.53 -0.81
C GLY A 90 -11.96 23.85 0.19
N LYS A 91 -11.38 22.83 0.85
CA LYS A 91 -10.30 23.01 1.83
C LYS A 91 -8.91 23.10 1.19
N LEU A 92 -8.77 22.57 -0.02
CA LEU A 92 -7.54 22.58 -0.82
C LEU A 92 -7.88 23.14 -2.19
N ASP A 93 -6.94 23.82 -2.82
CA ASP A 93 -6.98 24.03 -4.26
C ASP A 93 -6.45 22.79 -5.01
N ARG A 94 -6.52 22.81 -6.34
CA ARG A 94 -6.13 21.67 -7.18
C ARG A 94 -4.64 21.35 -7.06
N GLU A 95 -3.78 22.37 -7.00
CA GLU A 95 -2.33 22.18 -6.93
C GLU A 95 -1.93 21.57 -5.58
N GLU A 96 -2.47 22.09 -4.49
CA GLU A 96 -2.22 21.58 -3.14
C GLU A 96 -2.78 20.16 -2.95
N MET A 97 -3.95 19.85 -3.54
CA MET A 97 -4.50 18.49 -3.56
C MET A 97 -3.53 17.51 -4.23
N ILE A 98 -3.05 17.82 -5.43
CA ILE A 98 -2.11 16.98 -6.19
C ILE A 98 -0.81 16.80 -5.41
N TYR A 99 -0.27 17.89 -4.86
CA TYR A 99 0.95 17.86 -4.06
C TYR A 99 0.78 16.94 -2.84
N ARG A 100 -0.28 17.14 -2.04
CA ARG A 100 -0.54 16.33 -0.84
C ARG A 100 -0.77 14.87 -1.15
N ALA A 101 -1.51 14.55 -2.22
CA ALA A 101 -1.78 13.17 -2.61
C ALA A 101 -0.50 12.46 -3.07
N THR A 102 0.36 13.16 -3.80
CA THR A 102 1.67 12.68 -4.22
C THR A 102 2.57 12.42 -3.00
N VAL A 103 2.65 13.36 -2.05
CA VAL A 103 3.41 13.20 -0.81
C VAL A 103 2.90 12.02 0.01
N ALA A 104 1.58 11.90 0.19
CA ALA A 104 0.97 10.79 0.91
C ALA A 104 1.29 9.44 0.25
N THR A 105 1.29 9.38 -1.09
CA THR A 105 1.66 8.17 -1.83
C THR A 105 3.14 7.82 -1.66
N ARG A 106 4.05 8.81 -1.69
CA ARG A 106 5.48 8.60 -1.41
C ARG A 106 5.70 8.07 0.02
N GLN A 107 4.98 8.61 1.01
CA GLN A 107 5.05 8.11 2.38
C GLN A 107 4.53 6.68 2.52
N LEU A 108 3.43 6.35 1.83
CA LEU A 108 2.91 4.98 1.78
C LEU A 108 3.95 4.02 1.17
N ALA A 109 4.51 4.36 0.01
CA ALA A 109 5.53 3.56 -0.65
C ALA A 109 6.79 3.39 0.22
N LYS A 110 7.23 4.46 0.90
CA LYS A 110 8.33 4.38 1.88
C LYS A 110 8.03 3.37 2.99
N ARG A 111 6.83 3.42 3.59
CA ARG A 111 6.42 2.49 4.65
C ARG A 111 6.39 1.05 4.15
N GLN A 112 5.85 0.81 2.95
CA GLN A 112 5.84 -0.51 2.31
C GLN A 112 7.27 -1.04 2.10
N LEU A 113 8.17 -0.22 1.56
CA LEU A 113 9.56 -0.62 1.36
C LEU A 113 10.31 -0.85 2.67
N THR A 114 10.07 -0.02 3.70
CA THR A 114 10.63 -0.25 5.03
C THR A 114 10.16 -1.59 5.61
N TRP A 115 8.89 -1.91 5.45
CA TRP A 115 8.33 -3.19 5.90
C TRP A 115 8.95 -4.38 5.15
N LEU A 116 9.06 -4.31 3.82
CA LEU A 116 9.69 -5.36 2.99
C LEU A 116 11.18 -5.57 3.31
N ARG A 117 11.92 -4.49 3.61
CA ARG A 117 13.33 -4.59 4.01
C ARG A 117 13.55 -5.23 5.37
N ASN A 118 12.56 -5.12 6.25
CA ASN A 118 12.58 -5.71 7.60
C ASN A 118 11.81 -7.03 7.66
N TRP A 119 11.49 -7.61 6.50
CA TRP A 119 10.79 -8.88 6.44
C TRP A 119 11.63 -9.99 7.08
N PRO A 120 11.06 -10.88 7.93
CA PRO A 120 11.84 -11.88 8.66
C PRO A 120 12.58 -12.87 7.77
N THR A 121 11.99 -13.21 6.62
CA THR A 121 12.54 -14.18 5.66
C THR A 121 13.24 -13.48 4.51
N SER A 122 14.10 -14.23 3.80
CA SER A 122 14.79 -13.71 2.62
C SER A 122 13.79 -13.25 1.55
N VAL A 123 13.91 -12.00 1.12
CA VAL A 123 13.11 -11.40 0.05
C VAL A 123 13.98 -11.21 -1.18
N GLU A 124 13.57 -11.81 -2.30
CA GLU A 124 14.20 -11.60 -3.59
C GLU A 124 13.75 -10.26 -4.19
N TRP A 125 14.69 -9.35 -4.44
CA TRP A 125 14.39 -8.04 -5.03
C TRP A 125 14.52 -8.07 -6.55
N MET A 126 13.52 -7.53 -7.23
CA MET A 126 13.48 -7.41 -8.69
C MET A 126 13.32 -5.96 -9.14
N GLU A 127 14.07 -5.60 -10.17
CA GLU A 127 13.99 -4.29 -10.83
C GLU A 127 12.88 -4.30 -11.90
N PRO A 128 11.88 -3.41 -11.83
CA PRO A 128 10.83 -3.31 -12.85
C PRO A 128 11.32 -3.11 -14.28
N SER A 129 12.48 -2.46 -14.51
CA SER A 129 13.03 -2.31 -15.86
C SER A 129 13.67 -3.58 -16.41
N GLU A 130 13.86 -4.60 -15.58
CA GLU A 130 14.36 -5.92 -15.97
C GLU A 130 13.36 -7.02 -15.60
N PRO A 131 12.15 -7.01 -16.19
CA PRO A 131 11.12 -7.98 -15.83
C PRO A 131 11.62 -9.40 -16.11
N LYS A 132 11.67 -10.23 -15.05
CA LYS A 132 11.97 -11.66 -15.19
C LYS A 132 10.71 -12.37 -15.70
N SER A 133 10.87 -13.34 -16.60
CA SER A 133 9.74 -14.12 -17.11
C SER A 133 9.12 -14.94 -15.98
N VAL A 134 7.82 -15.25 -16.11
CA VAL A 134 7.12 -16.17 -15.19
C VAL A 134 7.87 -17.51 -15.10
N ASP A 135 8.40 -18.00 -16.22
CA ASP A 135 9.22 -19.22 -16.27
C ASP A 135 10.53 -19.10 -15.47
N TRP A 136 11.17 -17.93 -15.46
CA TRP A 136 12.35 -17.71 -14.64
C TRP A 136 12.00 -17.74 -13.15
N ILE A 137 10.89 -17.10 -12.77
CA ILE A 137 10.38 -17.10 -11.39
C ILE A 137 10.06 -18.55 -10.97
N ALA A 138 9.35 -19.27 -11.83
CA ALA A 138 9.00 -20.67 -11.60
C ALA A 138 10.24 -21.56 -11.43
N ARG A 139 11.31 -21.37 -12.24
CA ARG A 139 12.56 -22.13 -12.11
C ARG A 139 13.39 -21.75 -10.89
N LYS A 140 13.39 -20.48 -10.50
CA LYS A 140 14.14 -20.01 -9.33
C LYS A 140 13.52 -20.50 -8.03
N PHE A 141 12.19 -20.59 -7.99
CA PHE A 141 11.43 -20.97 -6.80
C PHE A 141 10.83 -22.38 -6.89
N SER A 142 11.10 -23.15 -7.95
CA SER A 142 10.80 -24.57 -8.01
C SER A 142 11.70 -25.30 -7.02
N VAL A 143 11.12 -25.65 -5.88
CA VAL A 143 11.68 -26.57 -4.90
C VAL A 143 11.84 -27.93 -5.59
N SER A 144 13.07 -28.46 -5.67
CA SER A 144 13.26 -29.91 -5.83
C SER A 144 12.51 -30.56 -4.66
N ARG A 145 11.41 -31.25 -4.96
CA ARG A 145 10.72 -32.10 -3.99
C ARG A 145 11.65 -33.18 -3.45
#